data_AF-A0A0F7S6K6-F1
#
_entry.id   AF-A0A0F7S6K6-F1
#
_cell.length_a   1.000
_cell.length_b   1.000
_cell.length_c   1.000
_cell.angle_alpha   90.00
_cell.angle_beta   90.00
_cell.angle_gamma   90.00
#
_symmetry.space_group_name_H-M   'P 1'
#
loop_
_entity.id
_entity.type
_entity.pdbx_description
1 polymer ?
#
loop_
_entity_poly.entity_id
_entity_poly.type
_entity_poly.pdbx_seq_one_letter_code
_entity_poly.pdbx_strand_id
1 'polypeptide(L)'
;MSAAVTVLPNEVKRETRQPKTLTRAQLAERIAQGETLVLHRRKIYKVDRWLARHPGGELTILHFVGRDATDEIEAYHSDDTISRLMSRFVIGHLDEADWHNYRPLVPPVQLGYRRGKLDHPHAQVAMWRHRNTPATSSAASDRASQEPDSSSDSSDKALVEDLVSATSEGSRIHSTKPSSKSRNQSRGKAVSSSTLIVERPETFPLPVDLLEPPPNPDSIDPIREHRISQAYQRLHQQVKDADLYTLRPIGYAREMARYVLLASIAYAFWSRGQSQLLSEQSPATSPPSTLKASTTSFLLSSLFLGLFWHQLTFSAHDSGHSGITHSWQWDRIIGTTIADLIGGLSIGWWCDNHDVHHLVTNHPEHDPDIQHMPFFAISPQFVLASQTTIINSDNSIQTSAPSKSYKPLGLWSSYYRRVLKFDAPSRFLLKHQHKLYYIVMAFGRFNLYANSYAFLALKARRDRWWALELMGLLFFWTWYGYGLLGSLPSWPIRIAYLLISHVVTLATI
;
A
#
# COMPACT_ATOMS: atom_id res chain seq x y z
N MET A 1 18.16 9.62 81.46
CA MET A 1 17.31 8.70 80.67
C MET A 1 17.38 9.15 79.23
N SER A 2 18.13 8.43 78.40
CA SER A 2 18.39 8.74 76.99
C SER A 2 17.28 8.09 76.15
N ALA A 3 16.55 8.88 75.36
CA ALA A 3 15.53 8.36 74.46
C ALA A 3 16.19 8.00 73.12
N ALA A 4 16.12 6.72 72.77
CA ALA A 4 16.71 6.14 71.57
C ALA A 4 15.98 6.61 70.31
N VAL A 5 16.73 7.19 69.36
CA VAL A 5 16.28 7.43 67.99
C VAL A 5 16.46 6.13 67.21
N THR A 6 15.35 5.48 66.88
CA THR A 6 15.33 4.28 66.03
C THR A 6 15.58 4.69 64.58
N VAL A 7 16.77 4.39 64.07
CA VAL A 7 17.10 4.47 62.64
C VAL A 7 16.41 3.31 61.92
N LEU A 8 15.48 3.61 61.02
CA LEU A 8 14.92 2.63 60.09
C LEU A 8 15.92 2.37 58.95
N PRO A 9 16.37 1.14 58.71
CA PRO A 9 17.15 0.80 57.53
C PRO A 9 16.22 0.31 56.41
N ASN A 10 16.25 0.99 55.27
CA ASN A 10 16.11 0.45 53.90
C ASN A 10 15.47 1.48 52.94
N GLU A 11 16.21 2.53 52.59
CA GLU A 11 16.15 3.00 51.21
C GLU A 11 16.98 2.05 50.36
N VAL A 12 16.32 1.01 49.84
CA VAL A 12 16.86 0.28 48.69
C VAL A 12 16.86 1.28 47.53
N LYS A 13 18.01 1.93 47.31
CA LYS A 13 18.31 2.61 46.05
C LYS A 13 17.97 1.63 44.94
N ARG A 14 16.89 1.92 44.21
CA ARG A 14 16.49 1.17 43.04
C ARG A 14 17.62 1.36 42.03
N GLU A 15 18.57 0.41 41.99
CA GLU A 15 19.62 0.39 41.00
C GLU A 15 18.97 0.58 39.63
N THR A 16 19.32 1.67 38.95
CA THR A 16 18.96 1.91 37.55
C THR A 16 19.56 0.77 36.75
N ARG A 17 18.76 -0.28 36.54
CA ARG A 17 19.11 -1.45 35.76
C ARG A 17 19.61 -0.96 34.40
N GLN A 18 20.89 -1.19 34.10
CA GLN A 18 21.49 -0.87 32.81
C GLN A 18 20.53 -1.33 31.70
N PRO A 19 20.24 -0.49 30.70
CA PRO A 19 19.29 -0.86 29.67
C PRO A 19 19.79 -2.12 28.97
N LYS A 20 18.92 -3.13 28.85
CA LYS A 20 19.26 -4.40 28.23
C LYS A 20 19.69 -4.17 26.78
N THR A 21 20.94 -4.51 26.44
CA THR A 21 21.44 -4.47 25.05
C THR A 21 21.20 -5.82 24.37
N LEU A 22 20.82 -5.79 23.10
CA LEU A 22 20.59 -6.98 22.26
C LEU A 22 21.38 -6.85 20.97
N THR A 23 22.08 -7.91 20.57
CA THR A 23 22.73 -7.96 19.25
C THR A 23 21.67 -8.19 18.16
N ARG A 24 22.02 -7.89 16.91
CA ARG A 24 21.19 -8.17 15.73
C ARG A 24 20.90 -9.67 15.60
N ALA A 25 21.82 -10.53 16.01
CA ALA A 25 21.63 -11.99 16.05
C ALA A 25 20.52 -12.38 17.03
N GLN A 26 20.58 -11.85 18.26
CA GLN A 26 19.56 -12.09 19.29
C GLN A 26 18.19 -11.50 18.88
N LEU A 27 18.19 -10.33 18.23
CA LEU A 27 16.98 -9.73 17.66
C LEU A 27 16.32 -10.68 16.65
N ALA A 28 17.11 -11.20 15.70
CA ALA A 28 16.62 -12.11 14.67
C ALA A 28 16.08 -13.43 15.25
N GLU A 29 16.77 -14.00 16.24
CA GLU A 29 16.31 -15.21 16.93
C GLU A 29 14.97 -15.01 17.64
N ARG A 30 14.79 -13.88 18.32
CA ARG A 30 13.53 -13.56 19.00
C ARG A 30 12.38 -13.33 18.04
N ILE A 31 12.63 -12.67 16.90
CA ILE A 31 11.64 -12.52 15.83
C ILE A 31 11.27 -13.91 15.27
N ALA A 32 12.25 -14.78 15.06
CA ALA A 32 11.98 -16.14 14.63
C ALA A 32 11.19 -16.96 15.65
N GLN A 33 11.31 -16.67 16.95
CA GLN A 33 10.46 -17.25 18.01
C GLN A 33 9.04 -16.67 18.02
N GLY A 34 8.73 -15.73 17.12
CA GLY A 34 7.40 -15.17 16.94
C GLY A 34 7.22 -13.79 17.57
N GLU A 35 8.26 -13.17 18.13
CA GLU A 35 8.11 -11.81 18.69
C GLU A 35 8.01 -10.73 17.60
N THR A 36 7.07 -9.79 17.76
CA THR A 36 6.95 -8.59 16.91
C THR A 36 7.89 -7.49 17.41
N LEU A 37 9.10 -7.41 16.85
CA LEU A 37 10.14 -6.47 17.26
C LEU A 37 10.47 -5.45 16.17
N VAL A 38 10.43 -4.15 16.48
CA VAL A 38 10.74 -3.04 15.56
C VAL A 38 11.77 -2.10 16.20
N LEU A 39 12.63 -1.48 15.39
CA LEU A 39 13.63 -0.51 15.86
C LEU A 39 13.17 0.94 15.60
N HIS A 40 13.45 1.82 16.55
CA HIS A 40 13.42 3.29 16.34
C HIS A 40 14.49 3.96 17.21
N ARG A 41 15.39 4.73 16.60
CA ARG A 41 16.56 5.37 17.26
C ARG A 41 17.33 4.41 18.17
N ARG A 42 17.77 3.26 17.64
CA ARG A 42 18.43 2.15 18.37
C ARG A 42 17.58 1.44 19.43
N LYS A 43 16.40 1.96 19.81
CA LYS A 43 15.52 1.31 20.80
C LYS A 43 14.77 0.16 20.14
N ILE A 44 14.66 -0.95 20.85
CA ILE A 44 13.91 -2.13 20.42
C ILE A 44 12.53 -2.08 21.07
N TYR A 45 11.49 -2.01 20.24
CA TYR A 45 10.10 -1.99 20.64
C TYR A 45 9.49 -3.38 20.48
N LYS A 46 8.83 -3.88 21.52
CA LYS A 46 8.08 -5.15 21.49
C LYS A 46 6.58 -4.85 21.49
N VAL A 47 5.90 -5.14 20.38
CA VAL A 47 4.52 -4.66 20.13
C VAL A 47 3.47 -5.77 19.98
N ASP A 48 3.77 -7.02 20.37
CA ASP A 48 2.88 -8.19 20.12
C ASP A 48 1.44 -7.98 20.60
N ARG A 49 1.28 -7.44 21.82
CA ARG A 49 -0.05 -7.24 22.44
C ARG A 49 -0.80 -6.04 21.90
N TRP A 50 -0.12 -5.17 21.15
CA TRP A 50 -0.68 -3.94 20.63
C TRP A 50 -0.81 -3.95 19.11
N LEU A 51 -0.17 -4.88 18.41
CA LEU A 51 -0.24 -5.05 16.95
C LEU A 51 -1.67 -4.96 16.41
N ALA A 52 -2.59 -5.78 16.95
CA ALA A 52 -4.01 -5.79 16.55
C ALA A 52 -4.82 -4.54 16.97
N ARG A 53 -4.20 -3.61 17.69
CA ARG A 53 -4.79 -2.36 18.18
C ARG A 53 -4.14 -1.12 17.57
N HIS A 54 -3.17 -1.31 16.68
CA HIS A 54 -2.53 -0.21 15.97
C HIS A 54 -3.55 0.51 15.08
N PRO A 55 -3.72 1.83 15.19
CA PRO A 55 -4.72 2.56 14.39
C PRO A 55 -4.50 2.50 12.88
N GLY A 56 -3.25 2.40 12.42
CA GLY A 56 -2.91 2.20 11.00
C GLY A 56 -2.90 0.74 10.56
N GLY A 57 -3.57 -0.16 11.28
CA GLY A 57 -3.64 -1.59 10.93
C GLY A 57 -2.40 -2.39 11.32
N GLU A 58 -2.52 -3.73 11.27
CA GLU A 58 -1.41 -4.63 11.63
C GLU A 58 -0.30 -4.62 10.56
N LEU A 59 -0.70 -4.55 9.28
CA LEU A 59 0.19 -4.76 8.15
C LEU A 59 1.28 -3.68 8.06
N THR A 60 0.99 -2.46 8.53
CA THR A 60 1.95 -1.36 8.63
C THR A 60 3.13 -1.72 9.54
N ILE A 61 2.87 -2.28 10.73
CA ILE A 61 3.93 -2.74 11.64
C ILE A 61 4.66 -3.97 11.07
N LEU A 62 3.94 -4.89 10.45
CA LEU A 62 4.50 -6.16 9.97
C LEU A 62 5.56 -5.98 8.87
N HIS A 63 5.47 -4.93 8.06
CA HIS A 63 6.52 -4.57 7.10
C HIS A 63 7.83 -4.10 7.75
N PHE A 64 7.80 -3.71 9.03
CA PHE A 64 8.96 -3.18 9.76
C PHE A 64 9.51 -4.10 10.84
N VAL A 65 8.93 -5.28 11.04
CA VAL A 65 9.46 -6.23 12.02
C VAL A 65 10.88 -6.63 11.61
N GLY A 66 11.83 -6.40 12.52
CA GLY A 66 13.24 -6.61 12.29
C GLY A 66 13.91 -5.56 11.40
N ARG A 67 13.31 -4.38 11.23
CA ARG A 67 13.88 -3.24 10.53
C ARG A 67 13.98 -2.01 11.43
N ASP A 68 14.80 -1.06 10.98
CA ASP A 68 14.74 0.32 11.45
C ASP A 68 13.54 1.00 10.80
N ALA A 69 12.62 1.45 11.65
CA ALA A 69 11.40 2.15 11.26
C ALA A 69 11.42 3.60 11.73
N THR A 70 12.62 4.15 11.96
CA THR A 70 12.78 5.48 12.54
C THR A 70 12.08 6.55 11.70
N ASP A 71 12.33 6.57 10.40
CA ASP A 71 11.79 7.59 9.51
C ASP A 71 10.26 7.50 9.40
N GLU A 72 9.70 6.29 9.36
CA GLU A 72 8.26 6.04 9.27
C GLU A 72 7.54 6.32 10.59
N ILE A 73 8.13 5.91 11.73
CA ILE A 73 7.56 6.22 13.04
C ILE A 73 7.50 7.74 13.23
N GLU A 74 8.56 8.46 12.89
CA GLU A 74 8.63 9.92 13.04
C GLU A 74 7.77 10.68 12.04
N ALA A 75 7.51 10.12 10.85
CA ALA A 75 6.63 10.74 9.87
C ALA A 75 5.14 10.62 10.26
N TYR A 76 4.72 9.48 10.84
CA TYR A 76 3.30 9.17 11.08
C TYR A 76 2.82 9.37 12.51
N HIS A 77 3.71 9.68 13.46
CA HIS A 77 3.34 9.80 14.86
C HIS A 77 3.77 11.14 15.46
N SER A 78 2.87 11.72 16.27
CA SER A 78 3.18 12.91 17.04
C SER A 78 4.24 12.66 18.12
N ASP A 79 4.94 13.72 18.52
CA ASP A 79 5.94 13.64 19.59
C ASP A 79 5.37 13.12 20.91
N ASP A 80 4.11 13.45 21.26
CA ASP A 80 3.44 12.87 22.44
C ASP A 80 3.30 11.35 22.31
N THR A 81 2.91 10.86 21.13
CA THR A 81 2.78 9.42 20.87
C THR A 81 4.12 8.73 21.03
N ILE A 82 5.18 9.26 20.41
CA ILE A 82 6.52 8.68 20.44
C ILE A 82 7.10 8.70 21.86
N SER A 83 7.02 9.84 22.55
CA SER A 83 7.65 10.04 23.86
C SER A 83 6.88 9.34 25.00
N ARG A 84 5.55 9.40 25.02
CA ARG A 84 4.73 8.96 26.14
C ARG A 84 4.12 7.57 25.96
N LEU A 85 3.60 7.28 24.76
CA LEU A 85 2.90 6.02 24.51
C LEU A 85 3.87 4.92 24.09
N MET A 86 4.73 5.20 23.12
CA MET A 86 5.65 4.19 22.56
C MET A 86 6.74 3.78 23.54
N SER A 87 7.20 4.68 24.41
CA SER A 87 8.24 4.39 25.41
C SER A 87 7.93 3.19 26.32
N ARG A 88 6.64 2.86 26.51
CA ARG A 88 6.17 1.70 27.29
C ARG A 88 6.47 0.35 26.65
N PHE A 89 6.75 0.32 25.35
CA PHE A 89 7.02 -0.91 24.59
C PHE A 89 8.52 -1.19 24.43
N VAL A 90 9.39 -0.30 24.93
CA VAL A 90 10.84 -0.47 24.83
C VAL A 90 11.30 -1.59 25.75
N ILE A 91 12.01 -2.56 25.17
CA ILE A 91 12.55 -3.72 25.90
C ILE A 91 14.09 -3.71 26.01
N GLY A 92 14.75 -2.80 25.30
CA GLY A 92 16.20 -2.72 25.24
C GLY A 92 16.70 -1.81 24.11
N HIS A 93 18.01 -1.84 23.90
CA HIS A 93 18.68 -1.17 22.78
C HIS A 93 19.40 -2.18 21.92
N LEU A 94 19.51 -1.88 20.63
CA LEU A 94 20.41 -2.61 19.75
C LEU A 94 21.87 -2.29 20.12
N ASP A 95 22.74 -3.30 20.01
CA ASP A 95 24.18 -3.15 20.19
C ASP A 95 24.76 -2.07 19.27
N GLU A 96 25.74 -1.30 19.76
CA GLU A 96 26.33 -0.19 19.01
C GLU A 96 27.07 -0.65 17.75
N ALA A 97 27.76 -1.79 17.82
CA ALA A 97 28.47 -2.33 16.67
C ALA A 97 27.50 -2.73 15.56
N ASP A 98 26.34 -3.25 15.93
CA ASP A 98 25.27 -3.63 14.99
C ASP A 98 24.49 -2.44 14.45
N TRP A 99 24.45 -1.31 15.16
CA TRP A 99 23.71 -0.12 14.75
C TRP A 99 24.39 0.65 13.61
N HIS A 100 25.69 0.87 13.69
CA HIS A 100 26.42 1.64 12.67
C HIS A 100 26.43 1.00 11.28
N ASN A 101 26.35 -0.34 11.23
CA ASN A 101 26.28 -1.12 10.00
C ASN A 101 25.00 -1.96 9.94
N TYR A 102 23.89 -1.39 10.41
CA TYR A 102 22.64 -2.14 10.50
C TYR A 102 22.14 -2.57 9.12
N ARG A 103 22.07 -3.89 8.91
CA ARG A 103 21.45 -4.49 7.73
C ARG A 103 20.02 -4.92 8.05
N PRO A 104 18.98 -4.30 7.43
CA PRO A 104 17.59 -4.66 7.69
C PRO A 104 17.33 -6.16 7.56
N LEU A 105 16.56 -6.73 8.48
CA LEU A 105 16.08 -8.10 8.33
C LEU A 105 14.99 -8.14 7.24
N VAL A 106 14.76 -9.32 6.65
CA VAL A 106 13.57 -9.52 5.81
C VAL A 106 12.35 -9.41 6.71
N PRO A 107 11.39 -8.55 6.36
CA PRO A 107 10.12 -8.47 7.06
C PRO A 107 9.45 -9.85 7.09
N PRO A 108 9.17 -10.40 8.28
CA PRO A 108 8.49 -11.68 8.45
C PRO A 108 7.14 -11.77 7.72
N VAL A 109 6.49 -10.66 7.36
CA VAL A 109 5.26 -10.66 6.55
C VAL A 109 5.42 -11.37 5.21
N GLN A 110 6.59 -11.25 4.58
CA GLN A 110 6.92 -11.96 3.34
C GLN A 110 7.18 -13.46 3.56
N LEU A 111 7.42 -13.83 4.82
CA LEU A 111 7.73 -15.19 5.27
C LEU A 111 6.59 -15.86 6.04
N GLY A 112 5.44 -15.19 6.19
CA GLY A 112 4.27 -15.77 6.84
C GLY A 112 3.98 -15.37 8.24
N TYR A 113 4.33 -14.14 8.60
CA TYR A 113 3.91 -13.62 9.86
C TYR A 113 2.41 -13.28 9.86
N ARG A 114 1.63 -14.04 10.65
CA ARG A 114 0.17 -13.92 10.76
C ARG A 114 -0.25 -13.90 12.23
N ARG A 115 -1.04 -12.91 12.65
CA ARG A 115 -1.63 -12.83 14.02
C ARG A 115 -0.61 -12.99 15.15
N GLY A 116 0.56 -12.36 15.02
CA GLY A 116 1.63 -12.49 16.02
C GLY A 116 2.37 -13.84 16.00
N LYS A 117 2.18 -14.66 14.96
CA LYS A 117 2.84 -15.95 14.81
C LYS A 117 3.45 -16.06 13.41
N LEU A 118 4.73 -16.37 13.35
CA LEU A 118 5.39 -16.74 12.11
C LEU A 118 4.97 -18.16 11.73
N ASP A 119 4.39 -18.36 10.55
CA ASP A 119 4.00 -19.69 10.08
C ASP A 119 5.21 -20.63 9.96
N HIS A 120 6.36 -20.07 9.60
CA HIS A 120 7.60 -20.80 9.33
C HIS A 120 8.78 -20.17 10.08
N PRO A 121 8.84 -20.33 11.42
CA PRO A 121 9.87 -19.72 12.26
C PRO A 121 11.30 -20.16 11.87
N HIS A 122 11.44 -21.40 11.41
CA HIS A 122 12.68 -21.96 10.92
C HIS A 122 13.15 -21.31 9.61
N ALA A 123 12.23 -20.84 8.74
CA ALA A 123 12.57 -20.14 7.51
C ALA A 123 13.23 -18.78 7.82
N GLN A 124 12.74 -18.04 8.81
CA GLN A 124 13.39 -16.79 9.25
C GLN A 124 14.81 -17.00 9.80
N VAL A 125 15.03 -18.08 10.56
CA VAL A 125 16.38 -18.42 11.06
C VAL A 125 17.29 -18.86 9.92
N ALA A 126 16.80 -19.71 9.02
CA ALA A 126 17.55 -20.15 7.84
C ALA A 126 17.93 -18.95 6.93
N MET A 127 17.01 -18.00 6.74
CA MET A 127 17.22 -16.72 6.06
C MET A 127 18.32 -15.89 6.69
N TRP A 128 18.27 -15.71 8.02
CA TRP A 128 19.28 -14.96 8.76
C TRP A 128 20.66 -15.62 8.66
N ARG A 129 20.72 -16.96 8.75
CA ARG A 129 21.97 -17.73 8.59
C ARG A 129 22.53 -17.60 7.17
N HIS A 130 21.68 -17.73 6.15
CA HIS A 130 22.07 -17.56 4.75
C HIS A 130 22.65 -16.16 4.49
N ARG A 131 22.01 -15.10 5.01
CA ARG A 131 22.47 -13.70 4.87
C ARG A 131 23.79 -13.40 5.57
N ASN A 132 24.11 -14.09 6.66
CA ASN A 132 25.33 -13.85 7.45
C ASN A 132 26.47 -14.81 7.09
N THR A 133 26.28 -15.71 6.13
CA THR A 133 27.38 -16.52 5.60
C THR A 133 28.12 -15.66 4.58
N PRO A 134 29.41 -15.35 4.77
CA PRO A 134 30.19 -14.62 3.76
C PRO A 134 30.12 -15.40 2.45
N ALA A 135 29.84 -14.71 1.34
CA ALA A 135 30.06 -15.30 0.03
C ALA A 135 31.54 -15.72 0.00
N THR A 136 31.80 -17.03 -0.01
CA THR A 136 33.14 -17.54 -0.21
C THR A 136 33.67 -16.96 -1.52
N SER A 137 34.74 -16.18 -1.38
CA SER A 137 35.47 -15.49 -2.42
C SER A 137 35.63 -16.33 -3.70
N SER A 138 35.10 -15.85 -4.81
CA SER A 138 35.79 -15.97 -6.08
C SER A 138 35.89 -14.61 -6.75
N ALA A 139 37.12 -14.09 -6.65
CA ALA A 139 37.76 -13.04 -7.44
C ALA A 139 37.33 -11.59 -7.17
N ALA A 140 38.22 -10.90 -6.45
CA ALA A 140 38.43 -9.47 -6.63
C ALA A 140 38.65 -9.16 -8.12
N SER A 141 37.94 -8.18 -8.64
CA SER A 141 38.41 -7.40 -9.78
C SER A 141 38.09 -5.94 -9.54
N ASP A 142 39.15 -5.17 -9.35
CA ASP A 142 39.15 -3.72 -9.46
C ASP A 142 38.43 -3.28 -10.73
N ARG A 143 37.40 -2.45 -10.60
CA ARG A 143 36.98 -1.58 -11.70
C ARG A 143 36.51 -0.24 -11.16
N ALA A 144 37.35 0.74 -11.47
CA ALA A 144 37.12 2.14 -11.22
C ALA A 144 35.81 2.63 -11.87
N SER A 145 35.24 3.63 -11.20
CA SER A 145 34.11 4.46 -11.53
C SER A 145 33.96 4.76 -13.02
N GLN A 146 32.80 4.43 -13.58
CA GLN A 146 32.22 5.15 -14.70
C GLN A 146 30.70 5.05 -14.60
N GLU A 147 30.05 6.21 -14.44
CA GLU A 147 28.60 6.37 -14.49
C GLU A 147 28.06 5.96 -15.87
N PRO A 148 26.86 5.35 -15.95
CA PRO A 148 26.12 5.30 -17.19
C PRO A 148 24.93 6.26 -17.16
N ASP A 149 24.87 7.04 -18.24
CA ASP A 149 23.80 7.95 -18.62
C ASP A 149 22.41 7.31 -18.70
N SER A 150 21.43 8.18 -18.50
CA SER A 150 20.00 7.97 -18.63
C SER A 150 19.56 7.60 -20.06
N SER A 151 19.13 6.36 -20.29
CA SER A 151 18.01 6.02 -21.19
C SER A 151 17.78 4.50 -21.23
N SER A 152 16.75 4.00 -20.55
CA SER A 152 16.26 2.63 -20.78
C SER A 152 14.76 2.52 -20.50
N ASP A 153 13.96 3.00 -21.45
CA ASP A 153 12.49 2.85 -21.41
C ASP A 153 11.95 2.15 -22.67
N SER A 154 12.84 1.64 -23.54
CA SER A 154 12.47 1.08 -24.85
C SER A 154 12.54 -0.44 -24.94
N SER A 155 13.28 -1.13 -24.06
CA SER A 155 13.45 -2.60 -24.13
C SER A 155 12.21 -3.36 -23.65
N ASP A 156 11.56 -2.87 -22.60
CA ASP A 156 10.48 -3.59 -21.93
C ASP A 156 9.18 -3.56 -22.75
N LYS A 157 8.97 -2.51 -23.56
CA LYS A 157 7.80 -2.38 -24.44
C LYS A 157 7.77 -3.44 -25.54
N ALA A 158 8.91 -3.73 -26.16
CA ALA A 158 9.01 -4.69 -27.26
C ALA A 158 8.70 -6.13 -26.81
N LEU A 159 9.08 -6.48 -25.58
CA LEU A 159 8.86 -7.81 -25.00
C LEU A 159 7.39 -8.07 -24.64
N VAL A 160 6.68 -7.01 -24.24
CA VAL A 160 5.25 -7.07 -23.89
C VAL A 160 4.38 -7.23 -25.14
N GLU A 161 4.71 -6.54 -26.25
CA GLU A 161 3.95 -6.66 -27.52
C GLU A 161 4.03 -8.05 -28.15
N ASP A 162 5.19 -8.71 -28.06
CA ASP A 162 5.41 -10.04 -28.65
C ASP A 162 4.65 -11.13 -27.89
N LEU A 163 4.59 -11.04 -26.55
CA LEU A 163 3.84 -11.96 -25.70
C LEU A 163 2.32 -11.83 -25.84
N VAL A 164 1.81 -10.62 -26.07
CA VAL A 164 0.37 -10.39 -26.29
C VAL A 164 -0.07 -10.92 -27.67
N SER A 165 0.84 -10.98 -28.64
CA SER A 165 0.57 -11.39 -30.02
C SER A 165 0.74 -12.89 -30.26
N ALA A 166 1.69 -13.54 -29.56
CA ALA A 166 2.03 -14.96 -29.78
C ALA A 166 0.98 -15.99 -29.33
N THR A 167 -0.17 -15.58 -28.77
CA THR A 167 -1.23 -16.50 -28.32
C THR A 167 -2.43 -16.60 -29.26
N SER A 168 -2.42 -15.90 -30.39
CA SER A 168 -3.40 -16.07 -31.46
C SER A 168 -2.72 -16.49 -32.76
N GLU A 169 -2.47 -17.79 -32.93
CA GLU A 169 -2.62 -18.53 -34.18
C GLU A 169 -1.96 -19.91 -34.05
N GLY A 170 -2.76 -20.96 -34.24
CA GLY A 170 -2.23 -22.30 -34.42
C GLY A 170 -1.80 -22.47 -35.87
N SER A 171 -0.53 -22.74 -36.12
CA SER A 171 -0.14 -23.41 -37.35
C SER A 171 1.16 -24.21 -37.21
N ARG A 172 1.09 -25.41 -37.78
CA ARG A 172 2.18 -26.36 -37.99
C ARG A 172 3.30 -25.70 -38.81
N ILE A 173 4.54 -26.21 -38.70
CA ILE A 173 5.30 -26.78 -39.84
C ILE A 173 6.71 -27.24 -39.42
N HIS A 174 7.02 -28.44 -39.91
CA HIS A 174 8.25 -29.16 -40.25
C HIS A 174 9.60 -29.01 -39.51
N SER A 175 10.02 -30.19 -39.04
CA SER A 175 11.39 -30.64 -38.85
C SER A 175 12.13 -30.85 -40.18
N THR A 176 13.35 -30.32 -40.28
CA THR A 176 14.43 -30.88 -41.11
C THR A 176 15.78 -30.78 -40.37
N LYS A 177 16.47 -31.92 -40.23
CA LYS A 177 17.90 -32.03 -39.93
C LYS A 177 18.69 -32.06 -41.26
N PRO A 178 19.95 -31.61 -41.28
CA PRO A 178 21.10 -32.56 -41.33
C PRO A 178 22.32 -32.05 -40.50
N SER A 179 23.03 -32.86 -39.70
CA SER A 179 24.14 -33.81 -39.98
C SER A 179 25.59 -33.24 -39.87
N SER A 180 26.33 -33.83 -38.91
CA SER A 180 27.80 -34.09 -38.79
C SER A 180 28.86 -33.02 -39.08
N LYS A 181 29.74 -32.74 -38.08
CA LYS A 181 31.14 -33.26 -37.98
C LYS A 181 31.97 -32.65 -36.82
N SER A 182 32.73 -33.54 -36.16
CA SER A 182 34.08 -33.42 -35.55
C SER A 182 34.43 -32.37 -34.46
N ARG A 183 34.54 -32.88 -33.22
CA ARG A 183 35.69 -32.88 -32.28
C ARG A 183 36.64 -31.66 -32.27
N ASN A 184 36.68 -30.94 -31.14
CA ASN A 184 37.93 -30.67 -30.42
C ASN A 184 37.67 -30.32 -28.95
N GLN A 185 38.29 -31.07 -28.05
CA GLN A 185 38.37 -30.75 -26.62
C GLN A 185 39.35 -29.59 -26.44
N SER A 186 38.88 -28.47 -25.89
CA SER A 186 39.73 -27.50 -25.21
C SER A 186 39.21 -27.33 -23.78
N ARG A 187 40.13 -27.39 -22.82
CA ARG A 187 39.91 -27.11 -21.39
C ARG A 187 39.45 -25.65 -21.25
N GLY A 188 38.14 -25.42 -21.21
CA GLY A 188 37.55 -24.12 -20.90
C GLY A 188 37.36 -23.95 -19.39
N LYS A 189 37.88 -22.87 -18.83
CA LYS A 189 37.56 -22.36 -17.48
C LYS A 189 36.04 -22.47 -17.24
N ALA A 190 35.64 -22.94 -16.07
CA ALA A 190 34.25 -22.89 -15.64
C ALA A 190 33.77 -21.42 -15.68
N VAL A 191 32.95 -21.11 -16.68
CA VAL A 191 32.27 -19.82 -16.84
C VAL A 191 31.18 -19.79 -15.78
N SER A 192 31.35 -18.95 -14.77
CA SER A 192 30.31 -18.69 -13.78
C SER A 192 29.24 -17.83 -14.45
N SER A 193 28.12 -18.43 -14.82
CA SER A 193 26.91 -17.75 -15.29
C SER A 193 25.99 -17.49 -14.09
N SER A 194 25.63 -16.23 -13.85
CA SER A 194 24.64 -15.88 -12.83
C SER A 194 23.25 -16.07 -13.42
N THR A 195 22.58 -17.18 -13.08
CA THR A 195 21.23 -17.48 -13.56
C THR A 195 20.20 -16.95 -12.55
N LEU A 196 19.45 -15.90 -12.92
CA LEU A 196 18.26 -15.47 -12.15
C LEU A 196 17.06 -16.29 -12.64
N ILE A 197 16.78 -17.40 -11.95
CA ILE A 197 15.58 -18.21 -12.18
C ILE A 197 14.46 -17.65 -11.31
N VAL A 198 13.54 -16.88 -11.91
CA VAL A 198 12.31 -16.44 -11.23
C VAL A 198 11.25 -17.53 -11.39
N GLU A 199 11.46 -18.68 -10.75
CA GLU A 199 10.43 -19.72 -10.65
C GLU A 199 9.58 -19.44 -9.41
N ARG A 200 8.46 -18.74 -9.59
CA ARG A 200 7.63 -18.28 -8.46
C ARG A 200 6.83 -19.44 -7.83
N PRO A 201 6.88 -19.61 -6.49
CA PRO A 201 6.26 -20.70 -5.75
C PRO A 201 4.74 -20.52 -5.66
N GLU A 202 4.00 -21.63 -5.73
CA GLU A 202 2.57 -21.69 -5.44
C GLU A 202 2.29 -21.94 -3.94
N THR A 203 3.35 -22.15 -3.15
CA THR A 203 3.31 -22.53 -1.74
C THR A 203 4.07 -21.53 -0.88
N PHE A 204 3.65 -21.45 0.38
CA PHE A 204 4.12 -20.48 1.35
C PHE A 204 4.88 -21.18 2.49
N PRO A 205 6.07 -20.70 2.91
CA PRO A 205 6.65 -19.38 2.65
C PRO A 205 7.32 -19.30 1.27
N LEU A 206 7.47 -18.09 0.73
CA LEU A 206 8.20 -17.86 -0.51
C LEU A 206 9.67 -18.31 -0.35
N PRO A 207 10.27 -19.03 -1.33
CA PRO A 207 11.70 -19.18 -1.47
C PRO A 207 12.50 -17.89 -1.22
N VAL A 208 13.62 -18.06 -0.54
CA VAL A 208 14.54 -17.02 -0.07
C VAL A 208 14.93 -16.00 -1.14
N ASP A 209 15.14 -16.49 -2.36
CA ASP A 209 15.62 -15.70 -3.50
C ASP A 209 14.51 -14.86 -4.16
N LEU A 210 13.26 -15.05 -3.76
CA LEU A 210 12.08 -14.35 -4.26
C LEU A 210 11.51 -13.35 -3.26
N LEU A 211 12.16 -13.17 -2.12
CA LEU A 211 11.77 -12.17 -1.12
C LEU A 211 12.31 -10.81 -1.56
N GLU A 212 11.50 -9.77 -1.43
CA GLU A 212 11.89 -8.41 -1.85
C GLU A 212 12.22 -7.50 -0.64
N PRO A 213 13.39 -6.86 -0.60
CA PRO A 213 14.52 -7.04 -1.49
C PRO A 213 15.22 -8.39 -1.24
N PRO A 214 15.89 -8.94 -2.26
CA PRO A 214 16.60 -10.21 -2.15
C PRO A 214 17.64 -10.17 -1.01
N PRO A 215 18.16 -11.32 -0.56
CA PRO A 215 18.99 -11.39 0.63
C PRO A 215 20.28 -10.56 0.59
N ASN A 216 20.79 -10.28 -0.61
CA ASN A 216 21.88 -9.36 -0.92
C ASN A 216 21.74 -8.99 -2.41
N PRO A 217 20.97 -7.95 -2.78
CA PRO A 217 21.01 -7.47 -4.15
C PRO A 217 22.40 -6.90 -4.40
N ASP A 218 23.10 -7.41 -5.40
CA ASP A 218 24.41 -6.88 -5.85
C ASP A 218 24.34 -5.38 -6.22
N SER A 219 23.12 -4.84 -6.38
CA SER A 219 22.83 -3.44 -6.68
C SER A 219 22.70 -2.50 -5.47
N ILE A 220 22.60 -2.99 -4.22
CA ILE A 220 22.45 -2.13 -3.03
C ILE A 220 23.80 -1.94 -2.34
N ASP A 221 24.42 -0.78 -2.57
CA ASP A 221 25.63 -0.32 -1.88
C ASP A 221 25.27 0.31 -0.51
N PRO A 222 25.70 -0.27 0.62
CA PRO A 222 25.42 0.27 1.96
C PRO A 222 25.85 1.73 2.15
N ILE A 223 26.95 2.15 1.50
CA ILE A 223 27.45 3.52 1.60
C ILE A 223 26.49 4.46 0.87
N ARG A 224 26.04 4.08 -0.32
CA ARG A 224 25.04 4.83 -1.09
C ARG A 224 23.71 4.94 -0.32
N GLU A 225 23.18 3.85 0.21
CA GLU A 225 21.94 3.87 1.01
C GLU A 225 22.05 4.78 2.22
N HIS A 226 23.18 4.72 2.93
CA HIS A 226 23.43 5.61 4.06
C HIS A 226 23.45 7.08 3.65
N ARG A 227 24.05 7.41 2.50
CA ARG A 227 24.02 8.79 1.96
C ARG A 227 22.60 9.23 1.60
N ILE A 228 21.80 8.37 0.99
CA ILE A 228 20.39 8.67 0.64
C ILE A 228 19.58 8.94 1.92
N SER A 229 19.68 8.08 2.93
CA SER A 229 19.01 8.27 4.22
C SER A 229 19.44 9.59 4.89
N GLN A 230 20.74 9.90 4.94
CA GLN A 230 21.21 11.18 5.47
C GLN A 230 20.70 12.38 4.66
N ALA A 231 20.62 12.28 3.33
CA ALA A 231 20.09 13.34 2.48
C ALA A 231 18.60 13.58 2.77
N TYR A 232 17.82 12.51 2.91
CA TYR A 232 16.41 12.58 3.33
C TYR A 232 16.26 13.25 4.70
N GLN A 233 17.04 12.84 5.70
CA GLN A 233 16.98 13.43 7.05
C GLN A 233 17.30 14.92 7.05
N ARG A 234 18.30 15.36 6.27
CA ARG A 234 18.61 16.79 6.10
C ARG A 234 17.46 17.54 5.44
N LEU A 235 16.88 17.00 4.37
CA LEU A 235 15.73 17.60 3.70
C LEU A 235 14.52 17.70 4.64
N HIS A 236 14.21 16.61 5.35
CA HIS A 236 13.12 16.57 6.33
C HIS A 236 13.32 17.65 7.41
N GLN A 237 14.56 17.81 7.90
CA GLN A 237 14.87 18.87 8.86
C GLN A 237 14.68 20.26 8.26
N GLN A 238 15.10 20.49 7.00
CA GLN A 238 14.84 21.76 6.30
C GLN A 238 13.34 22.06 6.16
N VAL A 239 12.52 21.04 5.88
CA VAL A 239 11.05 21.18 5.80
C VAL A 239 10.45 21.54 7.17
N LYS A 240 10.95 20.94 8.25
CA LYS A 240 10.60 21.28 9.64
C LYS A 240 11.00 22.72 9.98
N ASP A 241 12.25 23.10 9.70
CA ASP A 241 12.80 24.42 10.00
C ASP A 241 12.08 25.54 9.19
N ALA A 242 11.59 25.20 8.00
CA ALA A 242 10.78 26.09 7.16
C ALA A 242 9.30 26.17 7.57
N ASP A 243 8.90 25.50 8.66
CA ASP A 243 7.54 25.51 9.20
C ASP A 243 6.48 24.98 8.20
N LEU A 244 6.90 24.09 7.29
CA LEU A 244 6.02 23.57 6.23
C LEU A 244 5.08 22.46 6.72
N TYR A 245 5.33 21.88 7.89
CA TYR A 245 4.42 20.94 8.54
C TYR A 245 3.37 21.62 9.42
N THR A 246 3.46 22.94 9.62
CA THR A 246 2.50 23.67 10.44
C THR A 246 1.24 23.98 9.65
N LEU A 247 0.10 23.51 10.18
CA LEU A 247 -1.21 23.76 9.61
C LEU A 247 -1.47 25.27 9.47
N ARG A 248 -1.87 25.71 8.27
CA ARG A 248 -2.38 27.06 8.01
C ARG A 248 -3.90 27.01 7.81
N PRO A 249 -4.73 27.36 8.82
CA PRO A 249 -6.19 27.20 8.75
C PRO A 249 -6.86 27.91 7.56
N ILE A 250 -6.25 28.97 7.05
CA ILE A 250 -6.73 29.69 5.86
C ILE A 250 -6.79 28.80 4.61
N GLY A 251 -5.91 27.78 4.51
CA GLY A 251 -5.94 26.78 3.45
C GLY A 251 -7.25 26.01 3.46
N TYR A 252 -7.65 25.49 4.64
CA TYR A 252 -8.94 24.82 4.79
C TYR A 252 -10.12 25.76 4.65
N ALA A 253 -10.01 27.05 5.01
CA ALA A 253 -11.09 28.01 4.77
C ALA A 253 -11.41 28.17 3.27
N ARG A 254 -10.40 28.17 2.41
CA ARG A 254 -10.56 28.17 0.94
C ARG A 254 -11.26 26.89 0.46
N GLU A 255 -10.90 25.74 1.02
CA GLU A 255 -11.54 24.46 0.68
C GLU A 255 -12.99 24.41 1.18
N MET A 256 -13.28 24.88 2.40
CA MET A 256 -14.63 25.02 2.93
C MET A 256 -15.50 25.90 2.03
N ALA A 257 -14.97 27.02 1.53
CA ALA A 257 -15.69 27.87 0.59
C ALA A 257 -16.02 27.12 -0.72
N ARG A 258 -15.10 26.31 -1.25
CA ARG A 258 -15.34 25.45 -2.42
C ARG A 258 -16.43 24.42 -2.12
N TYR A 259 -16.38 23.78 -0.96
CA TYR A 259 -17.33 22.76 -0.54
C TYR A 259 -18.74 23.33 -0.41
N VAL A 260 -18.88 24.47 0.28
CA VAL A 260 -20.16 25.18 0.42
C VAL A 260 -20.69 25.61 -0.95
N LEU A 261 -19.84 26.11 -1.83
CA LEU A 261 -20.24 26.51 -3.18
C LEU A 261 -20.79 25.33 -3.97
N LEU A 262 -20.06 24.21 -4.06
CA LEU A 262 -20.49 23.03 -4.81
C LEU A 262 -21.76 22.41 -4.23
N ALA A 263 -21.87 22.30 -2.90
CA ALA A 263 -23.07 21.81 -2.23
C ALA A 263 -24.27 22.74 -2.47
N SER A 264 -24.06 24.06 -2.43
CA SER A 264 -25.12 25.05 -2.68
C SER A 264 -25.61 25.00 -4.12
N ILE A 265 -24.71 24.82 -5.09
CA ILE A 265 -25.07 24.67 -6.50
C ILE A 265 -25.87 23.36 -6.71
N ALA A 266 -25.41 22.25 -6.13
CA ALA A 266 -26.15 20.98 -6.19
C ALA A 266 -27.57 21.15 -5.62
N TYR A 267 -27.69 21.72 -4.42
CA TYR A 267 -28.97 21.97 -3.78
C TYR A 267 -29.88 22.91 -4.60
N ALA A 268 -29.33 23.98 -5.18
CA ALA A 268 -30.08 24.93 -6.00
C ALA A 268 -30.68 24.25 -7.24
N PHE A 269 -29.91 23.38 -7.91
CA PHE A 269 -30.42 22.60 -9.04
C PHE A 269 -31.46 21.57 -8.62
N TRP A 270 -31.27 20.88 -7.49
CA TRP A 270 -32.28 19.97 -6.96
C TRP A 270 -33.58 20.70 -6.63
N SER A 271 -33.51 21.82 -5.91
CA SER A 271 -34.66 22.66 -5.55
C SER A 271 -35.41 23.15 -6.80
N ARG A 272 -34.66 23.65 -7.80
CA ARG A 272 -35.23 24.03 -9.09
C ARG A 272 -35.93 22.85 -9.79
N GLY A 273 -35.32 21.67 -9.77
CA GLY A 273 -35.90 20.45 -10.33
C GLY A 273 -37.21 20.07 -9.65
N GLN A 274 -37.29 20.18 -8.32
CA GLN A 274 -38.52 19.96 -7.55
C GLN A 274 -39.63 20.96 -7.95
N SER A 275 -39.30 22.26 -8.06
CA SER A 275 -40.28 23.27 -8.49
C SER A 275 -40.76 23.03 -9.92
N GLN A 276 -39.86 22.67 -10.84
CA GLN A 276 -40.21 22.34 -12.22
C GLN A 276 -41.09 21.09 -12.31
N LEU A 277 -40.79 20.06 -11.51
CA LEU A 277 -41.58 18.82 -11.47
C LEU A 277 -43.04 19.08 -11.09
N LEU A 278 -43.29 19.96 -10.12
CA LEU A 278 -44.64 20.36 -9.73
C LEU A 278 -45.37 21.09 -10.88
N SER A 279 -44.66 21.96 -11.61
CA SER A 279 -45.22 22.67 -12.76
C SER A 279 -45.52 21.72 -13.93
N GLU A 280 -44.65 20.74 -14.19
CA GLU A 280 -44.78 19.75 -15.27
C GLU A 280 -45.89 18.72 -15.03
N GLN A 281 -46.39 18.60 -13.79
CA GLN A 281 -47.57 17.79 -13.46
C GLN A 281 -48.89 18.50 -13.81
N SER A 282 -48.85 19.78 -14.19
CA SER A 282 -50.05 20.51 -14.61
C SER A 282 -50.41 20.20 -16.08
N PRO A 283 -51.68 19.87 -16.39
CA PRO A 283 -52.08 19.30 -17.70
C PRO A 283 -52.01 20.26 -18.91
N ALA A 284 -51.50 21.48 -18.76
CA ALA A 284 -51.74 22.55 -19.72
C ALA A 284 -50.57 22.94 -20.62
N THR A 285 -49.35 22.43 -20.48
CA THR A 285 -48.24 22.90 -21.35
C THR A 285 -47.01 22.01 -21.29
N SER A 286 -46.75 21.24 -22.35
CA SER A 286 -45.38 20.86 -22.71
C SER A 286 -45.29 20.58 -24.20
N PRO A 287 -44.48 21.32 -24.99
CA PRO A 287 -44.05 20.86 -26.31
C PRO A 287 -43.21 19.58 -26.15
N PRO A 288 -43.10 18.74 -27.19
CA PRO A 288 -42.32 17.51 -27.13
C PRO A 288 -40.82 17.82 -27.14
N SER A 289 -40.25 18.20 -25.99
CA SER A 289 -38.80 18.09 -25.77
C SER A 289 -38.47 16.66 -25.35
N THR A 290 -37.39 16.11 -25.90
CA THR A 290 -36.92 14.73 -25.60
C THR A 290 -36.48 14.55 -24.14
N LEU A 291 -36.21 15.65 -23.41
CA LEU A 291 -35.91 15.67 -21.97
C LEU A 291 -36.76 16.73 -21.27
N LYS A 292 -37.37 16.36 -20.14
CA LYS A 292 -38.09 17.27 -19.24
C LYS A 292 -37.10 18.21 -18.54
N ALA A 293 -37.52 19.45 -18.26
CA ALA A 293 -36.66 20.45 -17.63
C ALA A 293 -36.29 20.05 -16.19
N SER A 294 -37.24 19.44 -15.45
CA SER A 294 -37.00 18.88 -14.12
C SER A 294 -35.88 17.83 -14.14
N THR A 295 -35.91 16.91 -15.12
CA THR A 295 -34.88 15.89 -15.31
C THR A 295 -33.50 16.53 -15.48
N THR A 296 -33.35 17.50 -16.38
CA THR A 296 -32.06 18.17 -16.59
C THR A 296 -31.52 18.81 -15.31
N SER A 297 -32.38 19.48 -14.53
CA SER A 297 -32.01 20.07 -13.24
C SER A 297 -31.53 19.00 -12.24
N PHE A 298 -32.20 17.85 -12.16
CA PHE A 298 -31.73 16.76 -11.30
C PHE A 298 -30.39 16.17 -11.73
N LEU A 299 -30.12 16.03 -13.04
CA LEU A 299 -28.83 15.54 -13.53
C LEU A 299 -27.69 16.54 -13.30
N LEU A 300 -27.97 17.86 -13.36
CA LEU A 300 -27.00 18.88 -12.98
C LEU A 300 -26.73 18.85 -11.47
N SER A 301 -27.78 18.68 -10.66
CA SER A 301 -27.62 18.50 -9.21
C SER A 301 -26.71 17.32 -8.88
N SER A 302 -26.91 16.15 -9.52
CA SER A 302 -26.07 14.98 -9.27
C SER A 302 -24.62 15.19 -9.69
N LEU A 303 -24.36 15.89 -10.80
CA LEU A 303 -23.02 16.26 -11.24
C LEU A 303 -22.29 17.10 -10.17
N PHE A 304 -22.91 18.18 -9.69
CA PHE A 304 -22.29 19.04 -8.68
C PHE A 304 -22.15 18.36 -7.32
N LEU A 305 -23.07 17.46 -6.95
CA LEU A 305 -22.92 16.62 -5.76
C LEU A 305 -21.72 15.68 -5.87
N GLY A 306 -21.50 15.08 -7.05
CA GLY A 306 -20.32 14.27 -7.31
C GLY A 306 -19.01 15.06 -7.21
N LEU A 307 -18.97 16.28 -7.77
CA LEU A 307 -17.83 17.19 -7.64
C LEU A 307 -17.58 17.60 -6.18
N PHE A 308 -18.64 17.88 -5.43
CA PHE A 308 -18.57 18.16 -4.00
C PHE A 308 -17.90 17.01 -3.23
N TRP A 309 -18.39 15.78 -3.41
CA TRP A 309 -17.78 14.62 -2.75
C TRP A 309 -16.34 14.40 -3.17
N HIS A 310 -16.02 14.53 -4.46
CA HIS A 310 -14.65 14.38 -4.94
C HIS A 310 -13.69 15.33 -4.19
N GLN A 311 -14.03 16.61 -4.13
CA GLN A 311 -13.22 17.64 -3.46
C GLN A 311 -13.11 17.43 -1.94
N LEU A 312 -14.18 16.91 -1.32
CA LEU A 312 -14.24 16.69 0.12
C LEU A 312 -13.37 15.49 0.56
N THR A 313 -13.11 14.53 -0.34
CA THR A 313 -12.23 13.37 -0.09
C THR A 313 -10.81 13.77 0.31
N PHE A 314 -10.27 14.89 -0.19
CA PHE A 314 -8.92 15.36 0.19
C PHE A 314 -8.84 15.74 1.67
N SER A 315 -9.87 16.40 2.20
CA SER A 315 -9.94 16.67 3.66
C SER A 315 -10.10 15.38 4.46
N ALA A 316 -10.82 14.39 3.93
CA ALA A 316 -10.92 13.06 4.53
C ALA A 316 -9.53 12.41 4.64
N HIS A 317 -8.78 12.43 3.54
CA HIS A 317 -7.42 11.89 3.43
C HIS A 317 -6.50 12.52 4.48
N ASP A 318 -6.46 13.86 4.54
CA ASP A 318 -5.61 14.57 5.50
C ASP A 318 -5.98 14.24 6.95
N SER A 319 -7.28 14.15 7.25
CA SER A 319 -7.75 13.74 8.58
C SER A 319 -7.39 12.29 8.91
N GLY A 320 -7.41 11.40 7.90
CA GLY A 320 -7.05 10.00 8.08
C GLY A 320 -5.58 9.81 8.48
N HIS A 321 -4.70 10.72 8.05
CA HIS A 321 -3.28 10.76 8.44
C HIS A 321 -2.98 11.66 9.65
N SER A 322 -4.00 12.13 10.36
CA SER A 322 -3.85 13.10 11.46
C SER A 322 -3.11 14.40 11.04
N GLY A 323 -3.28 14.80 9.78
CA GLY A 323 -2.62 15.98 9.20
C GLY A 323 -3.33 17.30 9.47
N ILE A 324 -4.56 17.28 10.01
CA ILE A 324 -5.34 18.51 10.24
C ILE A 324 -5.04 19.07 11.63
N THR A 325 -5.36 18.35 12.71
CA THR A 325 -5.19 18.85 14.07
C THR A 325 -3.97 18.25 14.77
N HIS A 326 -3.29 17.27 14.14
CA HIS A 326 -2.24 16.44 14.75
C HIS A 326 -2.71 15.68 15.99
N SER A 327 -4.02 15.59 16.19
CA SER A 327 -4.67 14.80 17.23
C SER A 327 -5.50 13.72 16.57
N TRP A 328 -5.05 12.48 16.70
CA TRP A 328 -5.73 11.32 16.13
C TRP A 328 -7.23 11.26 16.50
N GLN A 329 -7.61 11.70 17.71
CA GLN A 329 -9.01 11.66 18.13
C GLN A 329 -9.87 12.69 17.40
N TRP A 330 -9.38 13.92 17.26
CA TRP A 330 -10.12 14.99 16.58
C TRP A 330 -10.16 14.75 15.08
N ASP A 331 -9.04 14.34 14.50
CA ASP A 331 -8.97 14.05 13.07
C ASP A 331 -9.79 12.80 12.71
N ARG A 332 -9.87 11.80 13.61
CA ARG A 332 -10.83 10.69 13.45
C ARG A 332 -12.28 11.18 13.44
N ILE A 333 -12.66 12.15 14.29
CA ILE A 333 -14.02 12.72 14.29
C ILE A 333 -14.30 13.48 12.99
N ILE A 334 -13.35 14.31 12.54
CA ILE A 334 -13.44 15.05 11.27
C ILE A 334 -13.59 14.07 10.11
N GLY A 335 -12.70 13.07 10.04
CA GLY A 335 -12.68 12.04 9.02
C GLY A 335 -13.97 11.22 9.00
N THR A 336 -14.50 10.81 10.15
CA THR A 336 -15.79 10.08 10.21
C THR A 336 -16.98 10.96 9.81
N THR A 337 -16.96 12.24 10.13
CA THR A 337 -18.00 13.18 9.68
C THR A 337 -17.98 13.33 8.16
N ILE A 338 -16.79 13.43 7.59
CA ILE A 338 -16.58 13.64 6.16
C ILE A 338 -16.83 12.34 5.37
N ALA A 339 -16.12 11.27 5.68
CA ALA A 339 -16.13 10.03 4.91
C ALA A 339 -17.43 9.25 5.14
N ASP A 340 -17.81 9.00 6.40
CA ASP A 340 -18.93 8.12 6.72
C ASP A 340 -20.28 8.83 6.61
N LEU A 341 -20.44 9.97 7.29
CA LEU A 341 -21.72 10.69 7.36
C LEU A 341 -22.08 11.38 6.04
N ILE A 342 -21.11 12.06 5.41
CA ILE A 342 -21.32 12.79 4.14
C ILE A 342 -21.02 11.91 2.93
N GLY A 343 -19.97 11.09 2.97
CA GLY A 343 -19.50 10.31 1.82
C GLY A 343 -20.03 8.87 1.72
N GLY A 344 -20.52 8.29 2.82
CA GLY A 344 -20.92 6.88 2.90
C GLY A 344 -19.76 5.88 2.89
N LEU A 345 -18.53 6.30 3.19
CA LEU A 345 -17.32 5.47 3.17
C LEU A 345 -16.73 5.34 4.58
N SER A 346 -16.17 4.18 4.92
CA SER A 346 -15.50 3.99 6.21
C SER A 346 -14.11 4.58 6.19
N ILE A 347 -13.88 5.63 7.00
CA ILE A 347 -12.53 6.17 7.19
C ILE A 347 -11.62 5.16 7.90
N GLY A 348 -12.17 4.26 8.72
CA GLY A 348 -11.47 3.15 9.37
C GLY A 348 -10.88 2.16 8.36
N TRP A 349 -11.71 1.73 7.41
CA TRP A 349 -11.26 0.89 6.29
C TRP A 349 -10.19 1.57 5.46
N TRP A 350 -10.40 2.85 5.14
CA TRP A 350 -9.47 3.62 4.34
C TRP A 350 -8.11 3.73 5.02
N CYS A 351 -8.03 4.11 6.30
CA CYS A 351 -6.75 4.15 7.04
C CYS A 351 -6.07 2.78 7.11
N ASP A 352 -6.82 1.71 7.42
CA ASP A 352 -6.27 0.35 7.57
C ASP A 352 -5.60 -0.17 6.28
N ASN A 353 -6.01 0.34 5.11
CA ASN A 353 -5.43 0.01 3.83
C ASN A 353 -4.41 1.06 3.35
N HIS A 354 -4.80 2.33 3.31
CA HIS A 354 -4.03 3.40 2.70
C HIS A 354 -2.75 3.73 3.49
N ASP A 355 -2.75 3.54 4.81
CA ASP A 355 -1.51 3.69 5.59
C ASP A 355 -0.46 2.64 5.15
N VAL A 356 -0.89 1.46 4.71
CA VAL A 356 0.03 0.45 4.15
C VAL A 356 0.55 0.91 2.79
N HIS A 357 -0.31 1.47 1.93
CA HIS A 357 0.09 2.04 0.64
C HIS A 357 1.24 3.04 0.82
N HIS A 358 1.18 3.94 1.81
CA HIS A 358 2.26 4.89 2.03
C HIS A 358 3.58 4.30 2.56
N LEU A 359 3.56 3.10 3.13
CA LEU A 359 4.77 2.42 3.60
C LEU A 359 5.45 1.60 2.51
N VAL A 360 4.67 1.04 1.59
CA VAL A 360 5.14 0.18 0.50
C VAL A 360 4.59 0.65 -0.84
N THR A 361 4.68 1.95 -1.09
CA THR A 361 4.02 2.63 -2.21
C THR A 361 4.43 2.05 -3.55
N ASN A 362 3.43 1.72 -4.37
CA ASN A 362 3.57 1.14 -5.70
C ASN A 362 4.29 -0.22 -5.71
N HIS A 363 4.43 -0.89 -4.56
CA HIS A 363 5.05 -2.21 -4.48
C HIS A 363 4.07 -3.28 -4.98
N PRO A 364 4.34 -3.98 -6.10
CA PRO A 364 3.36 -4.84 -6.77
C PRO A 364 2.73 -5.91 -5.88
N GLU A 365 3.51 -6.48 -4.95
CA GLU A 365 3.07 -7.57 -4.05
C GLU A 365 2.46 -7.10 -2.72
N HIS A 366 2.75 -5.87 -2.29
CA HIS A 366 2.59 -5.48 -0.88
C HIS A 366 1.69 -4.28 -0.67
N ASP A 367 1.60 -3.41 -1.66
CA ASP A 367 0.70 -2.29 -1.66
C ASP A 367 -0.73 -2.77 -1.89
N PRO A 368 -1.67 -2.57 -0.95
CA PRO A 368 -3.05 -2.97 -1.13
C PRO A 368 -3.79 -2.14 -2.19
N ASP A 369 -3.35 -0.92 -2.46
CA ASP A 369 -4.09 0.05 -3.27
C ASP A 369 -3.96 -0.21 -4.77
N ILE A 370 -3.01 -1.05 -5.19
CA ILE A 370 -2.71 -1.30 -6.61
C ILE A 370 -3.00 -2.75 -7.04
N GLN A 371 -3.65 -3.54 -6.17
CA GLN A 371 -3.93 -4.96 -6.40
C GLN A 371 -5.21 -5.20 -7.20
N HIS A 372 -5.26 -4.65 -8.40
CA HIS A 372 -6.46 -4.54 -9.23
C HIS A 372 -6.70 -5.71 -10.20
N MET A 373 -5.88 -6.76 -10.14
CA MET A 373 -6.08 -7.95 -10.97
C MET A 373 -7.48 -8.53 -10.72
N PRO A 374 -8.26 -8.86 -11.78
CA PRO A 374 -7.82 -9.03 -13.17
C PRO A 374 -7.98 -7.80 -14.08
N PHE A 375 -8.42 -6.64 -13.56
CA PHE A 375 -8.82 -5.48 -14.39
C PHE A 375 -7.65 -4.60 -14.81
N PHE A 376 -6.69 -4.37 -13.91
CA PHE A 376 -5.50 -3.56 -14.19
C PHE A 376 -4.24 -4.25 -13.72
N ALA A 377 -3.18 -4.10 -14.53
CA ALA A 377 -1.83 -4.50 -14.19
C ALA A 377 -0.96 -3.25 -14.27
N ILE A 378 -0.57 -2.76 -13.10
CA ILE A 378 0.21 -1.53 -12.90
C ILE A 378 1.73 -1.78 -12.95
N SER A 379 2.15 -3.03 -13.13
CA SER A 379 3.56 -3.43 -13.24
C SER A 379 3.71 -4.56 -14.25
N PRO A 380 4.78 -4.59 -15.06
CA PRO A 380 5.06 -5.71 -15.94
C PRO A 380 5.35 -7.00 -15.17
N GLN A 381 5.69 -6.92 -13.87
CA GLN A 381 5.96 -8.09 -13.02
C GLN A 381 4.78 -9.08 -12.91
N PHE A 382 3.54 -8.64 -13.16
CA PHE A 382 2.36 -9.52 -13.21
C PHE A 382 2.38 -10.47 -14.42
N VAL A 383 3.13 -10.13 -15.47
CA VAL A 383 3.20 -10.85 -16.76
C VAL A 383 4.58 -11.48 -17.00
N LEU A 384 5.65 -10.86 -16.49
CA LEU A 384 7.04 -11.32 -16.65
C LEU A 384 7.45 -12.48 -15.73
N ALA A 385 6.51 -13.00 -14.92
CA ALA A 385 6.70 -14.05 -13.93
C ALA A 385 7.01 -15.44 -14.53
N SER A 386 7.99 -15.55 -15.46
CA SER A 386 8.49 -16.79 -16.08
C SER A 386 9.71 -16.57 -16.98
N GLN A 387 10.25 -15.36 -17.11
CA GLN A 387 11.39 -15.09 -18.00
C GLN A 387 12.72 -15.19 -17.25
N THR A 388 13.55 -16.15 -17.64
CA THR A 388 14.95 -16.23 -17.23
C THR A 388 15.74 -15.27 -18.11
N THR A 389 16.31 -14.23 -17.50
CA THR A 389 17.27 -13.34 -18.16
C THR A 389 18.67 -13.80 -17.76
N ILE A 390 19.43 -14.30 -18.72
CA ILE A 390 20.84 -14.66 -18.53
C ILE A 390 21.67 -13.44 -18.93
N ILE A 391 22.35 -12.83 -17.96
CA ILE A 391 23.36 -11.80 -18.23
C ILE A 391 24.69 -12.51 -18.36
N ASN A 392 25.25 -12.51 -19.56
CA ASN A 392 26.57 -13.09 -19.81
C ASN A 392 27.66 -12.15 -19.28
N SER A 393 28.86 -12.70 -19.08
CA SER A 393 30.04 -11.97 -18.59
C SER A 393 30.52 -10.82 -19.51
N ASP A 394 29.96 -10.72 -20.70
CA ASP A 394 30.19 -9.67 -21.69
C ASP A 394 29.09 -8.58 -21.71
N ASN A 395 28.20 -8.55 -20.69
CA ASN A 395 27.00 -7.72 -20.63
C ASN A 395 25.98 -7.98 -21.77
N SER A 396 26.12 -9.07 -22.53
CA SER A 396 25.07 -9.48 -23.47
C SER A 396 23.89 -10.08 -22.69
N ILE A 397 22.69 -9.59 -23.01
CA ILE A 397 21.43 -10.07 -22.43
C ILE A 397 20.90 -11.19 -23.31
N GLN A 398 20.89 -12.42 -22.79
CA GLN A 398 20.17 -13.54 -23.40
C GLN A 398 18.87 -13.77 -22.63
N THR A 399 17.76 -13.37 -23.23
CA THR A 399 16.43 -13.81 -22.83
C THR A 399 16.21 -15.22 -23.36
N SER A 400 16.16 -16.22 -22.48
CA SER A 400 15.77 -17.57 -22.92
C SER A 400 14.27 -17.58 -23.20
N ALA A 401 13.86 -18.11 -24.35
CA ALA A 401 12.46 -18.34 -24.67
C ALA A 401 11.80 -19.11 -23.50
N PRO A 402 10.54 -18.76 -23.14
CA PRO A 402 9.87 -19.39 -22.02
C PRO A 402 9.92 -20.90 -22.18
N SER A 403 10.59 -21.57 -21.23
CA SER A 403 10.34 -22.98 -20.97
C SER A 403 8.83 -23.17 -20.98
N LYS A 404 8.31 -24.18 -21.70
CA LYS A 404 6.88 -24.54 -21.69
C LYS A 404 6.47 -24.97 -20.27
N SER A 405 6.39 -24.00 -19.37
CA SER A 405 5.90 -24.15 -18.03
C SER A 405 4.40 -24.02 -18.13
N TYR A 406 3.69 -25.12 -17.83
CA TYR A 406 2.23 -25.15 -17.70
C TYR A 406 1.72 -24.33 -16.49
N LYS A 407 2.57 -23.54 -15.84
CA LYS A 407 2.24 -22.79 -14.62
C LYS A 407 1.50 -21.50 -14.94
N PRO A 408 0.40 -21.18 -14.23
CA PRO A 408 -0.31 -19.91 -14.43
C PRO A 408 0.57 -18.74 -13.98
N LEU A 409 0.79 -17.78 -14.88
CA LEU A 409 1.41 -16.49 -14.59
C LEU A 409 0.65 -15.76 -13.47
N GLY A 410 1.30 -14.84 -12.75
CA GLY A 410 0.67 -14.04 -11.69
C GLY A 410 1.64 -13.52 -10.63
N LEU A 411 1.10 -12.87 -9.61
CA LEU A 411 1.85 -12.26 -8.52
C LEU A 411 1.22 -12.58 -7.16
N TRP A 412 2.02 -12.86 -6.13
CA TRP A 412 1.48 -13.03 -4.77
C TRP A 412 1.12 -11.68 -4.17
N SER A 413 -0.05 -11.60 -3.54
CA SER A 413 -0.47 -10.42 -2.78
C SER A 413 -0.36 -10.71 -1.28
N SER A 414 0.45 -9.93 -0.55
CA SER A 414 0.55 -10.02 0.91
C SER A 414 -0.72 -9.50 1.62
N TYR A 415 -1.45 -8.60 0.97
CA TYR A 415 -2.70 -8.02 1.46
C TYR A 415 -3.88 -9.01 1.36
N TYR A 416 -4.21 -9.48 0.14
CA TYR A 416 -5.27 -10.48 -0.08
C TYR A 416 -4.85 -11.90 0.32
N ARG A 417 -3.55 -12.12 0.51
CA ARG A 417 -2.97 -13.42 0.89
C ARG A 417 -3.31 -14.52 -0.12
N ARG A 418 -3.23 -14.18 -1.40
CA ARG A 418 -3.48 -15.08 -2.52
C ARG A 418 -2.67 -14.68 -3.74
N VAL A 419 -2.49 -15.61 -4.67
CA VAL A 419 -1.93 -15.30 -5.99
C VAL A 419 -2.99 -14.56 -6.82
N LEU A 420 -2.63 -13.37 -7.30
CA LEU A 420 -3.32 -12.62 -8.33
C LEU A 420 -2.94 -13.25 -9.68
N LYS A 421 -3.77 -14.20 -10.12
CA LYS A 421 -3.50 -15.02 -11.31
C LYS A 421 -3.64 -14.18 -12.59
N PHE A 422 -2.74 -14.38 -13.54
CA PHE A 422 -2.85 -13.94 -14.93
C PHE A 422 -3.47 -15.07 -15.76
N ASP A 423 -4.75 -15.33 -15.48
CA ASP A 423 -5.57 -16.34 -16.13
C ASP A 423 -6.24 -15.81 -17.42
N ALA A 424 -7.10 -16.61 -18.05
CA ALA A 424 -7.77 -16.22 -19.30
C ALA A 424 -8.60 -14.92 -19.17
N PRO A 425 -9.41 -14.73 -18.10
CA PRO A 425 -10.07 -13.45 -17.84
C PRO A 425 -9.08 -12.28 -17.74
N SER A 426 -8.00 -12.43 -16.98
CA SER A 426 -6.97 -11.40 -16.82
C SER A 426 -6.32 -11.04 -18.15
N ARG A 427 -5.95 -12.03 -18.97
CA ARG A 427 -5.40 -11.80 -20.32
C ARG A 427 -6.34 -10.97 -21.19
N PHE A 428 -7.63 -11.28 -21.16
CA PHE A 428 -8.62 -10.56 -21.94
C PHE A 428 -8.79 -9.11 -21.46
N LEU A 429 -8.97 -8.90 -20.16
CA LEU A 429 -9.22 -7.59 -19.56
C LEU A 429 -7.99 -6.68 -19.67
N LEU A 430 -6.80 -7.21 -19.37
CA LEU A 430 -5.55 -6.45 -19.39
C LEU A 430 -5.15 -6.00 -20.80
N LYS A 431 -5.42 -6.82 -21.83
CA LYS A 431 -5.27 -6.40 -23.23
C LYS A 431 -6.08 -5.15 -23.56
N HIS A 432 -7.24 -4.98 -22.91
CA HIS A 432 -8.15 -3.86 -23.13
C HIS A 432 -8.11 -2.84 -22.00
N GLN A 433 -7.19 -2.93 -21.04
CA GLN A 433 -7.21 -2.08 -19.85
C GLN A 433 -7.18 -0.58 -20.17
N HIS A 434 -6.44 -0.18 -21.21
CA HIS A 434 -6.37 1.21 -21.67
C HIS A 434 -7.71 1.75 -22.20
N LYS A 435 -8.62 0.87 -22.67
CA LYS A 435 -9.99 1.22 -23.09
C LYS A 435 -10.98 1.09 -21.94
N LEU A 436 -10.76 0.11 -21.07
CA LEU A 436 -11.63 -0.19 -19.94
C LEU A 436 -11.38 0.73 -18.74
N TYR A 437 -10.26 1.46 -18.70
CA TYR A 437 -9.85 2.26 -17.55
C TYR A 437 -10.97 3.16 -17.02
N TYR A 438 -11.47 4.07 -17.86
CA TYR A 438 -12.54 4.98 -17.46
C TYR A 438 -13.86 4.25 -17.14
N ILE A 439 -14.15 3.14 -17.82
CA ILE A 439 -15.38 2.36 -17.57
C ILE A 439 -15.31 1.68 -16.20
N VAL A 440 -14.21 1.02 -15.87
CA VAL A 440 -14.04 0.33 -14.58
C VAL A 440 -13.97 1.35 -13.45
N MET A 441 -13.18 2.41 -13.63
CA MET A 441 -13.01 3.44 -12.62
C MET A 441 -14.29 4.26 -12.39
N ALA A 442 -15.21 4.35 -13.37
CA ALA A 442 -16.55 4.91 -13.17
C ALA A 442 -17.34 4.18 -12.06
N PHE A 443 -17.03 2.90 -11.82
CA PHE A 443 -17.60 2.11 -10.73
C PHE A 443 -16.71 2.04 -9.49
N GLY A 444 -15.56 2.74 -9.49
CA GLY A 444 -14.58 2.70 -8.41
C GLY A 444 -15.21 3.03 -7.05
N ARG A 445 -16.06 4.06 -6.97
CA ARG A 445 -16.73 4.43 -5.71
C ARG A 445 -17.63 3.33 -5.16
N PHE A 446 -18.32 2.56 -6.00
CA PHE A 446 -19.12 1.42 -5.55
C PHE A 446 -18.25 0.30 -4.97
N ASN A 447 -17.06 0.08 -5.55
CA ASN A 447 -16.07 -0.83 -4.99
C ASN A 447 -15.57 -0.33 -3.61
N LEU A 448 -15.39 0.98 -3.43
CA LEU A 448 -15.05 1.56 -2.13
C LEU A 448 -16.15 1.32 -1.08
N TYR A 449 -17.43 1.41 -1.46
CA TYR A 449 -18.55 1.03 -0.57
C TYR A 449 -18.50 -0.45 -0.18
N ALA A 450 -18.33 -1.34 -1.16
CA ALA A 450 -18.24 -2.77 -0.90
C ALA A 450 -17.11 -3.09 0.09
N ASN A 451 -15.93 -2.50 -0.12
CA ASN A 451 -14.79 -2.70 0.78
C ASN A 451 -15.00 -2.09 2.16
N SER A 452 -15.53 -0.86 2.24
CA SER A 452 -15.86 -0.19 3.50
C SER A 452 -16.82 -1.04 4.35
N TYR A 453 -17.90 -1.52 3.76
CA TYR A 453 -18.93 -2.25 4.51
C TYR A 453 -18.49 -3.67 4.86
N ALA A 454 -17.76 -4.33 3.95
CA ALA A 454 -17.15 -5.63 4.24
C ALA A 454 -16.14 -5.53 5.39
N PHE A 455 -15.31 -4.47 5.41
CA PHE A 455 -14.40 -4.20 6.52
C PHE A 455 -15.14 -4.03 7.84
N LEU A 456 -16.15 -3.15 7.88
CA LEU A 456 -16.94 -2.90 9.10
C LEU A 456 -17.66 -4.15 9.60
N ALA A 457 -18.10 -5.03 8.69
CA ALA A 457 -18.78 -6.27 9.04
C ALA A 457 -17.83 -7.37 9.54
N LEU A 458 -16.66 -7.52 8.92
CA LEU A 458 -15.81 -8.72 9.04
C LEU A 458 -14.48 -8.49 9.76
N LYS A 459 -13.88 -7.29 9.66
CA LYS A 459 -12.51 -7.02 10.13
C LYS A 459 -12.44 -5.95 11.21
N ALA A 460 -13.32 -4.94 11.16
CA ALA A 460 -13.28 -3.80 12.06
C ALA A 460 -13.43 -4.20 13.53
N ARG A 461 -12.71 -3.50 14.39
CA ARG A 461 -12.82 -3.66 15.83
C ARG A 461 -14.13 -3.02 16.31
N ARG A 462 -14.96 -3.79 17.01
CA ARG A 462 -16.24 -3.32 17.56
C ARG A 462 -16.04 -2.46 18.82
N ASP A 463 -15.69 -1.20 18.61
CA ASP A 463 -15.57 -0.19 19.67
C ASP A 463 -16.40 1.07 19.36
N ARG A 464 -16.18 2.15 20.12
CA ARG A 464 -16.91 3.41 19.95
C ARG A 464 -16.70 4.06 18.59
N TRP A 465 -15.56 3.84 17.95
CA TRP A 465 -15.25 4.41 16.64
C TRP A 465 -16.01 3.66 15.55
N TRP A 466 -16.04 2.33 15.62
CA TRP A 466 -16.89 1.52 14.76
C TRP A 466 -18.38 1.87 14.88
N ALA A 467 -18.86 2.12 16.11
CA ALA A 467 -20.24 2.55 16.32
C ALA A 467 -20.51 3.93 15.68
N LEU A 468 -19.55 4.86 15.77
CA LEU A 468 -19.64 6.17 15.15
C LEU A 468 -19.67 6.09 13.62
N GLU A 469 -18.82 5.25 13.03
CA GLU A 469 -18.82 4.96 11.58
C GLU A 469 -20.17 4.39 11.13
N LEU A 470 -20.71 3.39 11.85
CA LEU A 470 -22.03 2.84 11.53
C LEU A 470 -23.16 3.88 11.63
N MET A 471 -23.13 4.75 12.64
CA MET A 471 -24.08 5.85 12.74
C MET A 471 -23.95 6.82 11.56
N GLY A 472 -22.71 7.15 11.16
CA GLY A 472 -22.43 7.96 9.98
C GLY A 472 -23.00 7.34 8.71
N LEU A 473 -22.75 6.05 8.47
CA LEU A 473 -23.28 5.34 7.30
C LEU A 473 -24.80 5.23 7.30
N LEU A 474 -25.41 4.99 8.46
CA LEU A 474 -26.87 4.98 8.59
C LEU A 474 -27.45 6.36 8.25
N PHE A 475 -26.83 7.42 8.77
CA PHE A 475 -27.22 8.78 8.45
C PHE A 475 -27.08 9.05 6.94
N PHE A 476 -25.95 8.67 6.35
CA PHE A 476 -25.69 8.80 4.91
C PHE A 476 -26.81 8.21 4.07
N TRP A 477 -27.14 6.94 4.28
CA TRP A 477 -28.19 6.28 3.51
C TRP A 477 -29.60 6.81 3.82
N THR A 478 -29.81 7.36 5.01
CA THR A 478 -31.08 8.03 5.35
C THR A 478 -31.25 9.32 4.56
N TRP A 479 -30.26 10.21 4.53
CA TRP A 479 -30.41 11.47 3.80
C TRP A 479 -30.25 11.29 2.29
N TYR A 480 -29.26 10.50 1.84
CA TYR A 480 -28.96 10.33 0.42
C TYR A 480 -29.92 9.33 -0.24
N GLY A 481 -30.05 8.14 0.33
CA GLY A 481 -30.88 7.06 -0.22
C GLY A 481 -32.37 7.33 -0.05
N TYR A 482 -32.82 7.54 1.18
CA TYR A 482 -34.25 7.75 1.45
C TYR A 482 -34.70 9.18 1.16
N GLY A 483 -33.98 10.20 1.64
CA GLY A 483 -34.35 11.60 1.45
C GLY A 483 -34.18 12.08 0.00
N LEU A 484 -32.94 12.14 -0.48
CA LEU A 484 -32.60 12.72 -1.78
C LEU A 484 -33.09 11.85 -2.94
N LEU A 485 -32.65 10.59 -3.04
CA LEU A 485 -33.10 9.72 -4.14
C LEU A 485 -34.60 9.40 -4.04
N GLY A 486 -35.14 9.25 -2.84
CA GLY A 486 -36.58 9.05 -2.64
C GLY A 486 -37.44 10.24 -3.09
N SER A 487 -36.91 11.47 -3.05
CA SER A 487 -37.61 12.67 -3.54
C SER A 487 -37.76 12.74 -5.07
N LEU A 488 -36.99 11.95 -5.82
CA LEU A 488 -36.99 11.97 -7.28
C LEU A 488 -38.19 11.21 -7.86
N PRO A 489 -38.76 11.69 -9.00
CA PRO A 489 -40.08 11.28 -9.47
C PRO A 489 -40.16 9.86 -10.05
N SER A 490 -39.05 9.27 -10.50
CA SER A 490 -39.06 7.96 -11.16
C SER A 490 -37.76 7.20 -10.94
N TRP A 491 -37.83 5.86 -11.01
CA TRP A 491 -36.66 4.98 -10.89
C TRP A 491 -35.54 5.26 -11.91
N PRO A 492 -35.82 5.53 -13.21
CA PRO A 492 -34.77 5.88 -14.16
C PRO A 492 -33.99 7.14 -13.74
N ILE A 493 -34.66 8.17 -13.22
CA ILE A 493 -34.01 9.39 -12.76
C ILE A 493 -33.21 9.12 -11.48
N ARG A 494 -33.72 8.30 -10.57
CA ARG A 494 -32.98 7.88 -9.36
C ARG A 494 -31.68 7.17 -9.71
N ILE A 495 -31.75 6.21 -10.63
CA ILE A 495 -30.58 5.46 -11.09
C ILE A 495 -29.60 6.40 -11.80
N ALA A 496 -30.07 7.28 -12.68
CA ALA A 496 -29.21 8.25 -13.36
C ALA A 496 -28.55 9.22 -12.38
N TYR A 497 -29.28 9.73 -11.39
CA TYR A 497 -28.75 10.61 -10.34
C TYR A 497 -27.64 9.89 -9.55
N LEU A 498 -27.91 8.65 -9.13
CA LEU A 498 -26.94 7.83 -8.42
C LEU A 498 -25.70 7.57 -9.25
N LEU A 499 -25.85 7.17 -10.52
CA LEU A 499 -24.71 6.90 -11.39
C LEU A 499 -23.89 8.17 -11.63
N ILE A 500 -24.50 9.29 -12.02
CA ILE A 500 -23.75 10.53 -12.32
C ILE A 500 -22.98 11.02 -11.09
N SER A 501 -23.64 11.10 -9.92
CA SER A 501 -22.99 11.58 -8.70
C SER A 501 -21.83 10.70 -8.23
N HIS A 502 -21.79 9.43 -8.63
CA HIS A 502 -20.74 8.48 -8.26
C HIS A 502 -19.68 8.28 -9.34
N VAL A 503 -20.03 8.47 -10.61
CA VAL A 503 -19.10 8.36 -11.74
C VAL A 503 -18.27 9.63 -11.86
N VAL A 504 -18.82 10.81 -11.55
CA VAL A 504 -18.08 12.09 -11.67
C VAL A 504 -16.83 12.13 -10.79
N THR A 505 -16.78 11.36 -9.71
CA THR A 505 -15.58 11.25 -8.87
C THR A 505 -14.39 10.61 -9.58
N LEU A 506 -14.58 10.05 -10.79
CA LEU A 506 -13.59 9.48 -11.70
C LEU A 506 -12.59 10.51 -12.28
N ALA A 507 -12.98 11.78 -12.40
CA ALA A 507 -12.41 12.67 -13.41
C ALA A 507 -11.02 13.28 -13.10
N THR A 508 -10.38 12.99 -11.97
CA THR A 508 -9.13 13.65 -11.54
C THR A 508 -8.35 12.82 -10.51
N ILE A 509 -7.90 11.62 -10.90
CA ILE A 509 -6.80 10.90 -10.23
C ILE A 509 -5.64 10.79 -11.20
#